data_AF-A0A090T7E3-F1
#
_entry.id   AF-A0A090T7E3-F1
#
_cell.length_a   1.000
_cell.length_b   1.000
_cell.length_c   1.000
_cell.angle_alpha   90.00
_cell.angle_beta   90.00
_cell.angle_gamma   90.00
#
_symmetry.space_group_name_H-M   'P 1'
#
loop_
_entity.id
_entity.type
_entity.pdbx_description
1 polymer ?
#
loop_
_entity_poly.entity_id
_entity_poly.type
_entity_poly.pdbx_seq_one_letter_code
_entity_poly.pdbx_strand_id
1 'polypeptide(L)'
;MIPTEVQIRKELQNIIEHDLFKHSPKMIAFIQYLVDKALAGDGERLKQYTIAIELLEKPSDFDPAIDPIVRIQASKLRRALESYYLIKRKDRQVKITLPKGSYNPSFESVHPEVAQSDSVTPPIPVVAVLPFSYVGNDETIKSSFLAQSFQEELNLALARFDTLSLVSPLLVNSLPMDTVSLHEPTNY
;
A
#
# COMPACT_ATOMS: atom_id res chain seq x y z
N MET A 1 4.22 15.24 -12.94
CA MET A 1 4.81 16.56 -12.62
C MET A 1 5.81 16.36 -11.50
N ILE A 2 6.96 17.05 -11.52
CA ILE A 2 7.97 16.96 -10.45
C ILE A 2 7.59 17.98 -9.36
N PRO A 3 7.48 17.58 -8.09
CA PRO A 3 7.16 18.50 -7.01
C PRO A 3 8.32 19.45 -6.73
N THR A 4 8.01 20.67 -6.28
CA THR A 4 9.03 21.65 -5.89
C THR A 4 9.75 21.23 -4.62
N GLU A 5 10.98 21.72 -4.42
CA GLU A 5 11.77 21.43 -3.21
C GLU A 5 11.01 21.75 -1.92
N VAL A 6 10.28 22.87 -1.89
CA VAL A 6 9.47 23.28 -0.74
C VAL A 6 8.38 22.24 -0.41
N GLN A 7 7.73 21.68 -1.44
CA GLN A 7 6.72 20.64 -1.25
C GLN A 7 7.34 19.33 -0.76
N ILE A 8 8.52 18.96 -1.27
CA ILE A 8 9.25 17.78 -0.84
C ILE A 8 9.67 17.91 0.63
N ARG A 9 10.24 19.04 1.04
CA ARG A 9 10.64 19.29 2.44
C ARG A 9 9.45 19.30 3.39
N LYS A 10 8.32 19.88 2.97
CA LYS A 10 7.07 19.83 3.74
C LYS A 10 6.60 18.39 3.96
N GLU A 11 6.64 17.55 2.92
CA GLU A 11 6.23 16.15 3.06
C GLU A 11 7.22 15.34 3.90
N LEU A 12 8.53 15.60 3.77
CA LEU A 12 9.54 15.01 4.65
C LEU A 12 9.24 15.33 6.13
N GLN A 13 8.88 16.58 6.45
CA GLN A 13 8.50 16.96 7.81
C GLN A 13 7.30 16.16 8.31
N ASN A 14 6.25 16.05 7.47
CA ASN A 14 5.07 15.24 7.79
C ASN A 14 5.40 13.75 8.03
N ILE A 15 6.42 13.22 7.35
CA ILE A 15 6.86 11.82 7.53
C ILE A 15 7.56 11.66 8.87
N ILE A 16 8.55 12.51 9.18
CA ILE A 16 9.37 12.35 10.39
C ILE A 16 8.61 12.61 11.69
N GLU A 17 7.56 13.42 11.64
CA GLU A 17 6.68 13.69 12.79
C GLU A 17 5.64 12.57 13.03
N HIS A 18 5.43 11.69 12.06
CA HIS A 18 4.46 10.61 12.16
C HIS A 18 4.92 9.50 13.12
N ASP A 19 3.96 8.84 13.80
CA ASP A 19 4.22 7.79 14.81
C ASP A 19 5.12 6.64 14.32
N LEU A 20 5.02 6.33 13.02
CA LEU A 20 5.86 5.31 12.36
C LEU A 20 7.36 5.66 12.32
N PHE A 21 7.71 6.94 12.46
CA PHE A 21 9.08 7.46 12.31
C PHE A 21 9.59 8.17 13.56
N LYS A 22 8.73 8.93 14.25
CA LYS A 22 9.12 9.85 15.35
C LYS A 22 9.90 9.18 16.49
N HIS A 23 9.73 7.89 16.69
CA HIS A 23 10.41 7.11 17.73
C HIS A 23 11.74 6.48 17.28
N SER A 24 12.18 6.70 16.04
CA SER A 24 13.43 6.13 15.51
C SER A 24 14.35 7.23 14.95
N PRO A 25 15.24 7.80 15.78
CA PRO A 25 16.20 8.82 15.34
C PRO A 25 17.04 8.37 14.15
N LYS A 26 17.43 7.08 14.11
CA LYS A 26 18.18 6.50 12.99
C LYS A 26 17.38 6.50 11.68
N MET A 27 16.07 6.20 11.73
CA MET A 27 15.22 6.21 10.53
C MET A 27 15.02 7.63 10.02
N ILE A 28 14.81 8.58 10.93
CA ILE A 28 14.67 10.01 10.64
C ILE A 28 15.94 10.54 9.96
N ALA A 29 17.11 10.31 10.55
CA ALA A 29 18.39 10.72 9.98
C ALA A 29 18.62 10.09 8.60
N PHE A 30 18.21 8.83 8.43
CA PHE A 30 18.34 8.11 7.16
C PHE A 30 17.49 8.72 6.05
N ILE A 31 16.19 8.93 6.26
CA ILE A 31 15.35 9.54 5.22
C ILE A 31 15.75 11.00 4.95
N GLN A 32 16.11 11.77 5.98
CA GLN A 32 16.58 13.16 5.81
C GLN A 32 17.82 13.22 4.94
N TYR A 33 18.85 12.43 5.26
CA TYR A 33 20.09 12.38 4.49
C TYR A 33 19.85 12.03 3.02
N LEU A 34 19.02 11.02 2.74
CA LEU A 34 18.71 10.61 1.36
C LEU A 34 17.99 11.72 0.58
N VAL A 35 17.01 12.38 1.21
CA VAL A 35 16.25 13.47 0.57
C VAL A 35 17.12 14.69 0.35
N ASP A 36 17.94 15.09 1.32
CA ASP A 36 18.84 16.24 1.19
C ASP A 36 19.86 16.04 0.06
N LYS A 37 20.47 14.85 -0.02
CA LYS A 37 21.40 14.51 -1.12
C LYS A 37 20.72 14.50 -2.48
N ALA A 38 19.49 13.98 -2.57
CA ALA A 38 18.73 13.98 -3.81
C ALA A 38 18.33 15.40 -4.26
N LEU A 39 17.90 16.25 -3.33
CA LEU A 39 17.56 17.65 -3.60
C LEU A 39 18.79 18.48 -4.00
N ALA A 40 19.96 18.16 -3.45
CA ALA A 40 21.23 18.76 -3.86
C ALA A 40 21.73 18.31 -5.24
N GLY A 41 21.00 17.44 -5.95
CA GLY A 41 21.40 16.88 -7.24
C GLY A 41 22.45 15.77 -7.13
N ASP A 42 22.78 15.31 -5.93
CA ASP A 42 23.86 14.35 -5.66
C ASP A 42 23.32 12.91 -5.45
N GLY A 43 22.10 12.64 -5.92
CA GLY A 43 21.40 11.38 -5.72
C GLY A 43 22.12 10.15 -6.32
N GLU A 44 22.90 10.32 -7.38
CA GLU A 44 23.68 9.23 -7.98
C GLU A 44 24.83 8.75 -7.08
N ARG A 45 25.27 9.58 -6.12
CA ARG A 45 26.32 9.24 -5.16
C ARG A 45 25.79 8.49 -3.94
N LEU A 46 24.48 8.31 -3.83
CA LEU A 46 23.82 7.50 -2.81
C LEU A 46 24.09 5.99 -3.05
N LYS A 47 25.33 5.59 -2.83
CA LYS A 47 25.80 4.20 -2.85
C LYS A 47 25.89 3.67 -1.42
N GLN A 48 25.83 2.35 -1.26
CA GLN A 48 25.89 1.71 0.06
C GLN A 48 27.11 2.16 0.86
N TYR A 49 28.28 2.16 0.24
CA TYR A 49 29.52 2.60 0.87
C TYR A 49 29.41 4.04 1.36
N THR A 50 29.02 4.98 0.50
CA THR A 50 28.87 6.40 0.85
C THR A 50 27.94 6.60 2.04
N ILE A 51 26.77 5.95 2.03
CA ILE A 51 25.78 6.05 3.10
C ILE A 51 26.33 5.45 4.41
N ALA A 52 27.06 4.34 4.33
CA ALA A 52 27.64 3.70 5.50
C ALA A 52 28.68 4.61 6.19
N ILE A 53 29.56 5.23 5.42
CA ILE A 53 30.61 6.11 5.94
C ILE A 53 30.02 7.45 6.42
N GLU A 54 29.26 8.13 5.56
CA GLU A 54 28.81 9.51 5.82
C GLU A 54 27.68 9.61 6.85
N LEU A 55 26.80 8.60 6.93
CA LEU A 55 25.62 8.65 7.80
C LEU A 55 25.68 7.65 8.96
N LEU A 56 26.20 6.43 8.71
CA LEU A 56 26.24 5.38 9.73
C LEU A 56 27.58 5.31 10.46
N GLU A 57 28.49 6.26 10.20
CA GLU A 57 29.81 6.39 10.82
C GLU A 57 30.63 5.09 10.78
N LYS A 58 30.49 4.34 9.68
CA LYS A 58 31.24 3.10 9.47
C LYS A 58 32.71 3.42 9.13
N PRO A 59 33.65 2.54 9.51
CA PRO A 59 35.05 2.70 9.15
C PRO A 59 35.27 2.51 7.65
N SER A 60 36.37 3.06 7.11
CA SER A 60 36.65 3.08 5.67
C SER A 60 36.85 1.71 5.03
N ASP A 61 37.13 0.68 5.84
CA ASP A 61 37.21 -0.73 5.45
C ASP A 61 35.83 -1.42 5.37
N PHE A 62 34.73 -0.67 5.53
CA PHE A 62 33.38 -1.18 5.36
C PHE A 62 33.18 -1.86 4.00
N ASP A 63 32.80 -3.14 4.05
CA ASP A 63 32.41 -3.91 2.87
C ASP A 63 30.88 -4.07 2.81
N PRO A 64 30.20 -3.43 1.84
CA PRO A 64 28.76 -3.58 1.64
C PRO A 64 28.32 -5.02 1.37
N ALA A 65 29.19 -5.90 0.89
CA ALA A 65 28.87 -7.31 0.63
C ALA A 65 28.73 -8.11 1.93
N ILE A 66 29.54 -7.78 2.95
CA ILE A 66 29.62 -8.49 4.23
C ILE A 66 28.65 -7.89 5.25
N ASP A 67 28.57 -6.56 5.35
CA ASP A 67 27.68 -5.87 6.30
C ASP A 67 26.43 -5.30 5.59
N PRO A 68 25.25 -5.91 5.78
CA PRO A 68 24.01 -5.49 5.14
C PRO A 68 23.33 -4.29 5.82
N ILE A 69 23.97 -3.59 6.77
CA ILE A 69 23.34 -2.54 7.58
C ILE A 69 22.57 -1.50 6.75
N VAL A 70 23.16 -0.99 5.65
CA VAL A 70 22.50 -0.01 4.77
C VAL A 70 21.29 -0.63 4.07
N ARG A 71 21.42 -1.87 3.59
CA ARG A 71 20.32 -2.63 2.95
C ARG A 71 19.17 -2.87 3.93
N ILE A 72 19.48 -3.15 5.20
CA ILE A 72 18.48 -3.35 6.26
C ILE A 72 17.76 -2.03 6.56
N GLN A 73 18.48 -0.92 6.71
CA GLN A 73 17.86 0.40 6.95
C GLN A 73 16.96 0.80 5.78
N ALA A 74 17.44 0.66 4.54
CA ALA A 74 16.63 0.95 3.36
C ALA A 74 15.38 0.06 3.26
N SER A 75 15.47 -1.22 3.63
CA SER A 75 14.31 -2.12 3.63
C SER A 75 13.27 -1.73 4.68
N LYS A 76 13.72 -1.32 5.88
CA LYS A 76 12.83 -0.80 6.91
C LYS A 76 12.19 0.52 6.49
N LEU A 77 12.96 1.43 5.90
CA LEU A 77 12.46 2.70 5.38
C LEU A 77 11.39 2.48 4.30
N ARG A 78 11.61 1.57 3.34
CA ARG A 78 10.62 1.24 2.31
C ARG A 78 9.29 0.78 2.92
N ARG A 79 9.34 -0.17 3.86
CA ARG A 79 8.14 -0.66 4.55
C ARG A 79 7.43 0.46 5.32
N ALA A 80 8.18 1.29 6.04
CA ALA A 80 7.61 2.40 6.80
C ALA A 80 6.94 3.44 5.89
N LEU A 81 7.57 3.76 4.74
CA LEU A 81 6.98 4.63 3.72
C LEU A 81 5.73 4.02 3.11
N GLU A 82 5.74 2.73 2.77
CA GLU A 82 4.56 2.02 2.27
C GLU A 82 3.40 2.09 3.29
N SER A 83 3.66 1.80 4.57
CA SER A 83 2.64 1.89 5.63
C SER A 83 2.13 3.31 5.84
N TYR A 84 3.02 4.31 5.89
CA TYR A 84 2.65 5.72 5.97
C TYR A 84 1.75 6.12 4.79
N TYR A 85 2.17 5.70 3.59
CA TYR A 85 1.43 5.92 2.37
C TYR A 85 0.24 4.95 2.18
N LEU A 86 -0.07 4.06 3.12
CA LEU A 86 -1.33 3.33 3.15
C LEU A 86 -2.36 4.06 4.02
N ILE A 87 -1.92 4.65 5.13
CA ILE A 87 -2.77 5.35 6.10
C ILE A 87 -3.23 6.71 5.58
N LYS A 88 -2.32 7.51 5.00
CA LYS A 88 -2.58 8.91 4.60
C LYS A 88 -3.33 9.07 3.25
N ARG A 89 -4.31 8.23 2.89
CA ARG A 89 -4.80 8.09 1.50
C ARG A 89 -5.49 9.34 0.90
N LYS A 90 -6.06 10.24 1.69
CA LYS A 90 -7.02 11.26 1.20
C LYS A 90 -6.46 12.67 0.96
N ASP A 91 -5.25 12.98 1.42
CA ASP A 91 -4.75 14.37 1.37
C ASP A 91 -3.25 14.42 1.04
N ARG A 92 -2.91 13.99 -0.17
CA ARG A 92 -1.52 13.92 -0.64
C ARG A 92 -1.30 14.84 -1.80
N GLN A 93 -0.26 15.66 -1.64
CA GLN A 93 0.27 16.50 -2.72
C GLN A 93 1.61 15.96 -3.25
N VAL A 94 2.34 15.21 -2.42
CA VAL A 94 3.66 14.65 -2.75
C VAL A 94 3.79 13.25 -2.17
N LYS A 95 4.40 12.35 -2.94
CA LYS A 95 4.81 11.01 -2.51
C LYS A 95 6.32 10.88 -2.62
N ILE A 96 6.96 10.53 -1.51
CA ILE A 96 8.38 10.18 -1.44
C ILE A 96 8.51 8.67 -1.46
N THR A 97 9.20 8.12 -2.45
CA THR A 97 9.43 6.66 -2.56
C THR A 97 10.90 6.34 -2.58
N LEU A 98 11.26 5.13 -2.15
CA LEU A 98 12.63 4.62 -2.24
C LEU A 98 12.63 3.35 -3.12
N PRO A 99 12.99 3.45 -4.41
CA PRO A 99 12.94 2.31 -5.33
C PRO A 99 13.78 1.12 -4.85
N LYS A 100 13.38 -0.10 -5.24
CA LYS A 100 14.18 -1.31 -4.98
C LYS A 100 15.50 -1.21 -5.75
N GLY A 101 16.60 -1.63 -5.12
CA GLY A 101 17.94 -1.58 -5.73
C GLY A 101 18.59 -0.19 -5.76
N SER A 102 17.84 0.88 -5.47
CA SER A 102 18.34 2.24 -5.39
C SER A 102 18.27 2.77 -3.96
N TYR A 103 19.17 3.71 -3.64
CA TYR A 103 19.08 4.56 -2.45
C TYR A 103 18.69 5.99 -2.80
N ASN A 104 18.55 6.31 -4.08
CA ASN A 104 18.08 7.61 -4.53
C ASN A 104 16.55 7.66 -4.42
N PRO A 105 15.97 8.52 -3.55
CA PRO A 105 14.53 8.66 -3.45
C PRO A 105 13.94 9.26 -4.73
N SER A 106 12.69 8.90 -5.03
CA SER A 106 11.93 9.45 -6.14
C SER A 106 10.75 10.25 -5.61
N PHE A 107 10.50 11.40 -6.23
CA PHE A 107 9.48 12.35 -5.81
C PHE A 107 8.40 12.46 -6.88
N GLU A 108 7.17 12.26 -6.48
CA GLU A 108 6.01 12.30 -7.38
C GLU A 108 4.99 13.29 -6.84
N SER A 109 4.56 14.24 -7.68
CA SER A 109 3.37 15.05 -7.38
C SER A 109 2.14 14.18 -7.52
N VAL A 110 1.46 13.96 -6.40
CA VAL A 110 0.15 13.32 -6.40
C VAL A 110 -0.84 14.47 -6.42
N HIS A 111 -1.59 14.66 -7.50
CA HIS A 111 -2.76 15.53 -7.38
C HIS A 111 -3.72 14.85 -6.41
N PRO A 112 -4.40 15.60 -5.52
CA PRO A 112 -5.63 15.08 -4.95
C PRO A 112 -6.54 14.83 -6.14
N GLU A 113 -6.56 13.58 -6.58
CA GLU A 113 -7.44 13.13 -7.63
C GLU A 113 -8.85 13.34 -7.05
N VAL A 114 -9.47 14.45 -7.45
CA VAL A 114 -10.92 14.49 -7.53
C VAL A 114 -11.23 13.35 -8.48
N ALA A 115 -11.62 12.22 -7.90
CA ALA A 115 -11.92 10.99 -8.59
C ALA A 115 -12.73 11.29 -9.87
N GLN A 116 -12.04 11.30 -11.00
CA GLN A 116 -12.64 11.30 -12.33
C GLN A 116 -11.85 10.27 -13.12
N SER A 117 -12.53 9.13 -13.27
CA SER A 117 -12.17 7.92 -14.00
C SER A 117 -11.40 8.17 -15.29
N ASP A 118 -10.40 7.33 -15.56
CA ASP A 118 -10.39 6.46 -16.76
C ASP A 118 -9.18 5.50 -16.76
N SER A 119 -9.27 4.47 -15.91
CA SER A 119 -8.79 3.11 -16.16
C SER A 119 -9.11 2.28 -14.91
N VAL A 120 -10.32 1.74 -14.87
CA VAL A 120 -10.90 1.02 -13.74
C VAL A 120 -10.21 -0.33 -13.57
N THR A 121 -9.21 -0.39 -12.70
CA THR A 121 -9.00 -1.58 -11.87
C THR A 121 -9.26 -1.13 -10.44
N PRO A 122 -10.28 -1.68 -9.74
CA PRO A 122 -10.64 -1.18 -8.41
C PRO A 122 -9.48 -1.38 -7.42
N PRO A 123 -9.35 -0.52 -6.40
CA PRO A 123 -8.16 -0.48 -5.54
C PRO A 123 -7.96 -1.74 -4.69
N ILE A 124 -9.01 -2.54 -4.54
CA ILE A 124 -9.10 -3.93 -4.08
C ILE A 124 -10.45 -4.41 -4.68
N PRO A 125 -10.57 -5.61 -5.29
CA PRO A 125 -11.85 -6.12 -5.76
C PRO A 125 -12.84 -6.24 -4.60
N VAL A 126 -14.04 -5.70 -4.81
CA VAL A 126 -15.14 -5.79 -3.86
C VAL A 126 -16.03 -6.97 -4.22
N VAL A 127 -16.27 -7.86 -3.27
CA VAL A 127 -17.12 -9.03 -3.43
C VAL A 127 -18.30 -8.92 -2.48
N ALA A 128 -19.50 -9.17 -2.99
CA ALA A 128 -20.68 -9.35 -2.15
C ALA A 128 -21.17 -10.78 -2.33
N VAL A 129 -21.37 -11.49 -1.23
CA VAL A 129 -21.95 -12.84 -1.23
C VAL A 129 -23.44 -12.72 -0.90
N LEU A 130 -24.27 -12.81 -1.93
CA LEU A 130 -25.73 -12.79 -1.77
C LEU A 130 -26.22 -14.08 -1.09
N PRO A 131 -27.41 -14.05 -0.45
CA PRO A 131 -28.04 -15.24 0.07
C PRO A 131 -28.19 -16.33 -0.99
N PHE A 132 -27.72 -17.53 -0.68
CA PHE A 132 -27.87 -18.67 -1.56
C PHE A 132 -29.31 -19.19 -1.50
N SER A 133 -29.88 -19.48 -2.68
CA SER A 133 -31.11 -20.25 -2.78
C SER A 133 -30.78 -21.72 -3.01
N TYR A 134 -31.37 -22.60 -2.21
CA TYR A 134 -31.29 -24.04 -2.50
C TYR A 134 -32.14 -24.37 -3.74
N VAL A 135 -31.52 -25.03 -4.72
CA VAL A 135 -32.20 -25.53 -5.92
C VAL A 135 -32.27 -27.05 -5.84
N GLY A 136 -33.43 -27.57 -5.43
CA GLY A 136 -33.70 -29.00 -5.34
C GLY A 136 -35.15 -29.26 -4.97
N ASN A 137 -35.60 -30.52 -5.07
CA ASN A 137 -37.00 -30.88 -4.80
C ASN A 137 -37.29 -31.23 -3.34
N ASP A 138 -36.28 -31.24 -2.47
CA ASP A 138 -36.42 -31.56 -1.05
C ASP A 138 -36.81 -30.31 -0.21
N GLU A 139 -38.04 -30.27 0.30
CA GLU A 139 -38.55 -29.18 1.15
C GLU A 139 -37.88 -29.10 2.52
N THR A 140 -37.35 -30.22 3.02
CA THR A 140 -36.62 -30.29 4.30
C THR A 140 -35.30 -29.52 4.20
N ILE A 141 -34.66 -29.58 3.03
CA ILE A 141 -33.40 -28.88 2.77
C ILE A 141 -33.66 -27.41 2.41
N LYS A 142 -34.76 -27.10 1.70
CA LYS A 142 -35.18 -25.71 1.44
C LYS A 142 -35.38 -24.89 2.71
N SER A 143 -35.89 -25.53 3.77
CA SER A 143 -36.14 -24.90 5.08
C SER A 143 -34.94 -24.98 6.02
N SER A 144 -33.85 -25.64 5.61
CA SER A 144 -32.66 -25.81 6.43
C SER A 144 -31.79 -24.54 6.44
N PHE A 145 -31.13 -24.29 7.57
CA PHE A 145 -30.13 -23.22 7.72
C PHE A 145 -28.86 -23.44 6.88
N LEU A 146 -28.76 -24.54 6.11
CA LEU A 146 -27.55 -24.90 5.38
C LEU A 146 -27.08 -23.81 4.41
N ALA A 147 -28.00 -23.20 3.66
CA ALA A 147 -27.68 -22.12 2.73
C ALA A 147 -27.12 -20.89 3.48
N GLN A 148 -27.67 -20.60 4.65
CA GLN A 148 -27.22 -19.50 5.51
C GLN A 148 -25.85 -19.81 6.15
N SER A 149 -25.67 -21.01 6.71
CA SER A 149 -24.38 -21.46 7.27
C SER A 149 -23.27 -21.45 6.22
N PHE A 150 -23.56 -21.91 5.00
CA PHE A 150 -22.61 -21.89 3.90
C PHE A 150 -22.26 -20.45 3.49
N GLN A 151 -23.24 -19.55 3.43
CA GLN A 151 -23.00 -18.13 3.16
C GLN A 151 -22.09 -17.49 4.21
N GLU A 152 -22.34 -17.76 5.49
CA GLU A 152 -21.52 -17.26 6.60
C GLU A 152 -20.09 -17.80 6.55
N GLU A 153 -19.92 -19.09 6.27
CA GLU A 153 -18.60 -19.72 6.13
C GLU A 153 -17.82 -19.15 4.93
N LEU A 154 -18.49 -18.93 3.80
CA LEU A 154 -17.88 -18.33 2.62
C LEU A 154 -17.46 -16.88 2.86
N ASN A 155 -18.32 -16.09 3.54
CA ASN A 155 -17.97 -14.74 3.98
C ASN A 155 -16.74 -14.74 4.89
N LEU A 156 -16.68 -15.66 5.87
CA LEU A 156 -15.52 -15.78 6.76
C LEU A 156 -14.24 -16.20 6.00
N ALA A 157 -14.36 -17.12 5.04
CA ALA A 157 -13.24 -17.56 4.22
C ALA A 157 -12.70 -16.44 3.32
N LEU A 158 -13.59 -15.67 2.69
CA LEU A 158 -13.22 -14.53 1.84
C LEU A 158 -12.65 -13.35 2.65
N ALA A 159 -13.11 -13.15 3.89
CA ALA A 159 -12.59 -12.11 4.79
C ALA A 159 -11.11 -12.30 5.17
N ARG A 160 -10.58 -13.53 5.00
CA ARG A 160 -9.16 -13.85 5.28
C ARG A 160 -8.20 -13.30 4.21
N PHE A 161 -8.70 -12.85 3.07
CA PHE A 161 -7.87 -12.32 1.99
C PHE A 161 -7.78 -10.79 2.12
N ASP A 162 -6.60 -10.28 2.48
CA ASP A 162 -6.33 -8.83 2.53
C ASP A 162 -6.38 -8.15 1.15
N THR A 163 -6.47 -8.95 0.09
CA THR A 163 -6.58 -8.52 -1.30
C THR A 163 -8.02 -8.40 -1.79
N LEU A 164 -9.03 -8.60 -0.92
CA LEU A 164 -10.45 -8.52 -1.26
C LEU A 164 -11.20 -7.72 -0.17
N SER A 165 -12.32 -7.09 -0.55
CA SER A 165 -13.20 -6.40 0.41
C SER A 165 -14.61 -6.98 0.33
N LEU A 166 -15.15 -7.40 1.46
CA LEU A 166 -16.53 -7.89 1.54
C LEU A 166 -17.50 -6.76 1.84
N VAL A 167 -18.57 -6.67 1.05
CA VAL A 167 -19.65 -5.70 1.26
C VAL A 167 -20.94 -6.42 1.62
N SER A 168 -21.71 -5.80 2.51
CA SER A 168 -23.02 -6.31 2.93
C SER A 168 -23.95 -6.47 1.72
N PRO A 169 -24.68 -7.59 1.61
CA PRO A 169 -25.68 -7.82 0.56
C PRO A 169 -26.73 -6.70 0.45
N LEU A 170 -27.04 -6.03 1.57
CA LEU A 170 -28.02 -4.93 1.60
C LEU A 170 -27.52 -3.66 0.89
N LEU A 171 -26.21 -3.52 0.70
CA LEU A 171 -25.58 -2.38 0.03
C LEU A 171 -25.29 -2.64 -1.44
N VAL A 172 -25.58 -3.83 -1.97
CA VAL A 172 -25.29 -4.19 -3.37
C VAL A 172 -26.10 -3.34 -4.35
N ASN A 173 -27.35 -2.99 -4.01
CA ASN A 173 -28.23 -2.19 -4.86
C ASN A 173 -27.77 -0.74 -5.05
N SER A 174 -26.77 -0.27 -4.29
CA SER A 174 -26.21 1.09 -4.40
C SER A 174 -24.79 1.12 -5.00
N LEU A 175 -24.27 -0.01 -5.48
CA LEU A 175 -22.95 -0.08 -6.13
C LEU A 175 -23.04 0.29 -7.63
N PRO A 176 -22.03 0.97 -8.19
CA PRO A 176 -21.98 1.34 -9.61
C PRO A 176 -21.92 0.11 -10.54
N MET A 177 -22.48 0.26 -11.74
CA MET A 177 -22.96 -0.80 -12.64
C MET A 177 -21.91 -1.67 -13.34
N ASP A 178 -20.61 -1.53 -13.05
CA ASP A 178 -19.56 -2.44 -13.58
C ASP A 178 -19.46 -3.72 -12.74
N THR A 179 -20.60 -4.22 -12.26
CA THR A 179 -20.69 -5.40 -11.41
C THR A 179 -20.71 -6.66 -12.28
N VAL A 180 -19.62 -7.43 -12.23
CA VAL A 180 -19.59 -8.77 -12.84
C VAL A 180 -20.36 -9.72 -11.93
N SER A 181 -21.61 -10.01 -12.29
CA SER A 181 -22.38 -11.08 -11.67
C SER A 181 -21.93 -12.42 -12.22
N LEU A 182 -21.42 -13.30 -11.36
CA LEU A 182 -21.21 -14.71 -11.68
C LEU A 182 -22.57 -15.43 -11.59
N HIS A 183 -23.47 -15.15 -12.54
CA HIS A 183 -24.59 -16.04 -12.84
C HIS A 183 -24.15 -16.95 -14.00
N GLU A 184 -24.06 -18.26 -13.76
CA GLU A 184 -23.88 -19.20 -14.87
C GLU A 184 -25.06 -19.09 -15.86
N PRO A 185 -24.80 -19.12 -17.18
CA PRO A 185 -25.84 -19.05 -18.18
C PRO A 185 -26.50 -20.41 -18.41
N THR A 186 -27.83 -20.37 -18.44
CA THR A 186 -28.74 -21.18 -19.27
C THR A 186 -28.63 -22.72 -19.22
N ASN A 187 -29.71 -23.31 -18.72
CA ASN A 187 -30.13 -24.68 -19.01
C ASN A 187 -29.89 -25.07 -20.48
N TYR A 188 -29.30 -26.24 -20.69
CA TYR A 188 -29.71 -27.15 -21.76
C TYR A 188 -30.39 -28.35 -21.12
#